data_AF-A0A8T5QEQ0-F1
#
_entry.id   AF-A0A8T5QEQ0-F1
#
_cell.length_a   1.000
_cell.length_b   1.000
_cell.length_c   1.000
_cell.angle_alpha   90.00
_cell.angle_beta   90.00
_cell.angle_gamma   90.00
#
_symmetry.space_group_name_H-M   'P 1'
#
loop_
_entity.id
_entity.type
_entity.pdbx_description
1 polymer ?
#
loop_
_entity_poly.entity_id
_entity_poly.type
_entity_poly.pdbx_seq_one_letter_code
_entity_poly.pdbx_strand_id
1 'polypeptide(L)'
;MDKLIKFEKNVFYSFQRVKNDILRSQNDIAILTQNQNKMIEWMHNMKARENILIQEIQSLKERLEVKKITNSKKIVASKTGKKAHNSGCVFAKKIKSNMKISFDTKTEAEKSGYKLCECLL
;
A
#
# COMPACT_ATOMS: atom_id res chain seq x y z
N MET A 1 2.10 34.11 -73.25
CA MET A 1 3.17 33.20 -72.79
C MET A 1 3.34 33.27 -71.26
N ASP A 2 3.40 34.47 -70.67
CA ASP A 2 3.63 34.69 -69.23
C ASP A 2 2.62 34.05 -68.26
N LYS A 3 1.34 33.94 -68.64
CA LYS A 3 0.31 33.30 -67.81
C LYS A 3 0.58 31.80 -67.59
N LEU A 4 1.10 31.11 -68.61
CA LEU A 4 1.40 29.67 -68.55
C LEU A 4 2.60 29.43 -67.62
N ILE A 5 3.65 30.23 -67.77
CA ILE A 5 4.85 30.18 -66.91
C ILE A 5 4.48 30.45 -65.43
N LYS A 6 3.58 31.39 -65.17
CA LYS A 6 3.09 31.68 -63.81
C LYS A 6 2.29 30.50 -63.23
N PHE A 7 1.44 29.87 -64.04
CA PHE A 7 0.66 28.71 -63.61
C PHE A 7 1.57 27.53 -63.24
N GLU A 8 2.53 27.18 -64.08
CA GLU A 8 3.48 26.09 -63.83
C GLU A 8 4.28 26.32 -62.54
N LYS A 9 4.77 27.56 -62.33
CA LYS A 9 5.45 27.93 -61.08
C LYS A 9 4.56 27.73 -59.86
N ASN A 10 3.30 28.15 -59.93
CA ASN A 10 2.37 27.96 -58.82
C ASN A 10 2.11 26.48 -58.52
N VAL A 11 1.95 25.65 -59.55
CA VAL A 11 1.79 24.20 -59.40
C VAL A 11 3.02 23.60 -58.72
N PHE A 12 4.22 23.94 -59.20
CA PHE A 12 5.47 23.49 -58.59
C PHE A 12 5.58 23.89 -57.11
N TYR A 13 5.30 25.15 -56.79
CA TYR A 13 5.36 25.62 -55.39
C TYR A 13 4.33 24.94 -54.50
N SER A 14 3.13 24.65 -55.01
CA SER A 14 2.12 23.90 -54.25
C SER A 14 2.61 22.49 -53.91
N PHE A 15 3.20 21.77 -54.88
CA PHE A 15 3.79 20.46 -54.60
C PHE A 15 4.96 20.53 -53.61
N GLN A 16 5.81 21.56 -53.72
CA GLN A 16 6.91 21.76 -52.79
C GLN A 16 6.41 22.03 -51.36
N ARG A 17 5.32 22.80 -51.20
CA ARG A 17 4.68 23.04 -49.90
C ARG A 17 4.11 21.75 -49.32
N VAL A 18 3.33 20.99 -50.11
CA VAL A 18 2.78 19.71 -49.67
C VAL A 18 3.89 18.74 -49.25
N LYS A 19 4.99 18.67 -50.00
CA LYS A 19 6.16 17.86 -49.61
C LYS A 19 6.72 18.28 -48.26
N ASN A 20 6.89 19.59 -48.03
CA ASN A 20 7.41 20.09 -46.76
C ASN A 20 6.44 19.82 -45.60
N ASP A 21 5.13 19.93 -45.83
CA ASP A 21 4.11 19.63 -44.83
C ASP A 21 4.14 18.13 -44.46
N ILE A 22 4.25 17.24 -45.45
CA ILE A 22 4.39 15.80 -45.21
C ILE A 22 5.64 15.51 -44.37
N LEU A 23 6.78 16.10 -44.71
CA LEU A 23 8.03 15.91 -43.95
C LEU A 23 7.89 16.41 -42.51
N ARG A 24 7.21 17.54 -42.31
CA ARG A 24 6.93 18.07 -40.97
C ARG A 24 6.05 17.12 -40.17
N SER A 25 4.96 16.64 -40.76
CA SER A 25 4.07 15.67 -40.10
C SER A 25 4.79 14.37 -39.77
N GLN A 26 5.65 13.86 -40.65
CA GLN A 26 6.46 12.67 -40.36
C GLN A 26 7.41 12.88 -39.18
N ASN A 27 8.05 14.05 -39.11
CA ASN A 27 8.90 14.40 -37.97
C ASN A 27 8.10 14.51 -36.66
N ASP A 28 6.93 15.15 -36.70
CA ASP A 28 6.07 15.29 -35.54
C ASP A 28 5.57 13.93 -35.04
N ILE A 29 5.17 13.03 -35.95
CA ILE A 29 4.80 11.64 -35.63
C ILE A 29 5.97 10.89 -34.97
N ALA A 30 7.19 11.06 -35.48
CA ALA A 30 8.37 10.40 -34.91
C ALA A 30 8.63 10.86 -33.46
N ILE A 31 8.55 12.18 -33.21
CA ILE A 31 8.71 12.76 -31.87
C ILE A 31 7.61 12.25 -30.93
N LEU A 32 6.35 12.27 -31.38
CA LEU A 32 5.22 11.79 -30.59
C LEU A 32 5.38 10.30 -30.24
N THR A 33 5.80 9.48 -31.20
CA THR A 33 6.07 8.05 -30.99
C THR A 33 7.17 7.84 -29.95
N GLN A 34 8.27 8.61 -30.03
CA GLN A 34 9.34 8.53 -29.04
C GLN A 34 8.85 8.90 -27.64
N ASN A 35 8.03 9.95 -27.53
CA ASN A 35 7.48 10.39 -26.25
C ASN A 35 6.49 9.36 -25.66
N GLN A 36 5.65 8.75 -26.50
CA GLN A 36 4.75 7.67 -26.08
C GLN A 36 5.53 6.46 -25.55
N ASN A 37 6.61 6.05 -26.23
CA ASN A 37 7.44 4.94 -25.77
C ASN A 37 8.07 5.22 -24.39
N LYS A 38 8.58 6.43 -24.16
CA LYS A 38 9.09 6.84 -22.85
C LYS A 38 8.01 6.81 -21.77
N MET A 39 6.79 7.25 -22.09
CA MET A 39 5.66 7.22 -21.16
C MET A 39 5.27 5.77 -20.82
N ILE A 40 5.23 4.87 -21.80
CA ILE A 40 4.97 3.44 -21.58
C ILE A 40 6.03 2.83 -20.67
N GLU A 41 7.31 3.11 -20.90
CA GLU A 41 8.41 2.65 -20.04
C GLU A 41 8.24 3.14 -18.59
N TRP A 42 7.90 4.43 -18.43
CA TRP A 42 7.61 4.99 -17.10
C TRP A 42 6.43 4.30 -16.43
N MET A 43 5.34 4.04 -17.17
CA MET A 43 4.17 3.32 -16.64
C MET A 43 4.53 1.91 -16.17
N HIS A 44 5.35 1.17 -16.93
CA HIS A 44 5.84 -0.15 -16.51
C HIS A 44 6.66 -0.07 -15.22
N ASN A 45 7.58 0.89 -15.13
CA ASN A 45 8.40 1.10 -13.94
C ASN A 45 7.54 1.49 -12.71
N MET A 46 6.55 2.36 -12.89
CA MET A 46 5.63 2.72 -11.81
C MET A 46 4.79 1.53 -11.34
N LYS A 47 4.26 0.72 -12.27
CA LYS A 47 3.49 -0.49 -11.93
C LYS A 47 4.34 -1.53 -11.20
N ALA A 48 5.60 -1.70 -11.60
CA ALA A 48 6.53 -2.58 -10.88
C ALA A 48 6.78 -2.08 -9.44
N ARG A 49 6.99 -0.78 -9.27
CA ARG A 49 7.17 -0.15 -7.95
C ARG A 49 5.92 -0.27 -7.07
N GLU A 50 4.74 -0.07 -7.65
CA GLU A 50 3.45 -0.23 -6.97
C GLU A 50 3.30 -1.66 -6.43
N ASN A 51 3.62 -2.68 -7.23
CA ASN A 51 3.56 -4.08 -6.79
C ASN A 51 4.51 -4.36 -5.62
N ILE A 52 5.73 -3.79 -5.64
CA ILE A 52 6.68 -3.92 -4.52
C ILE A 52 6.09 -3.31 -3.24
N LEU A 53 5.54 -2.10 -3.33
CA LEU A 53 4.93 -1.42 -2.19
C LEU A 53 3.72 -2.19 -1.64
N ILE A 54 2.90 -2.78 -2.51
CA ILE A 54 1.78 -3.63 -2.10
C ILE A 54 2.28 -4.83 -1.29
N GLN A 55 3.34 -5.50 -1.76
CA GLN A 55 3.96 -6.62 -1.04
C GLN A 55 4.54 -6.18 0.31
N GLU A 56 5.23 -5.04 0.37
CA GLU A 56 5.75 -4.48 1.62
C GLU A 56 4.62 -4.18 2.60
N ILE A 57 3.56 -3.51 2.17
CA ILE A 57 2.38 -3.21 2.99
C ILE A 57 1.77 -4.50 3.55
N GLN A 58 1.64 -5.54 2.73
CA GLN A 58 1.09 -6.82 3.16
C GLN A 58 1.96 -7.48 4.23
N SER A 59 3.28 -7.53 4.00
CA SER A 59 4.23 -8.07 4.99
C SER A 59 4.21 -7.30 6.32
N LEU A 60 4.02 -5.97 6.27
CA LEU A 60 3.92 -5.12 7.45
C LEU A 60 2.61 -5.37 8.21
N LYS A 61 1.50 -5.56 7.50
CA LYS A 61 0.22 -5.92 8.11
C LYS A 61 0.32 -7.23 8.88
N GLU A 62 0.88 -8.27 8.27
CA GLU A 62 1.09 -9.57 8.93
C GLU A 62 1.95 -9.44 10.19
N ARG A 63 3.06 -8.69 10.11
CA ARG A 63 3.93 -8.42 11.28
C ARG A 63 3.19 -7.67 12.39
N LEU A 64 2.31 -6.73 12.05
CA LEU A 64 1.52 -5.98 13.02
C LEU A 64 0.44 -6.84 13.67
N GLU A 65 -0.19 -7.74 12.92
CA GLU A 65 -1.15 -8.70 13.46
C GLU A 65 -0.47 -9.66 14.44
N VAL A 66 0.70 -10.22 14.06
CA VAL A 66 1.50 -11.05 14.96
C VAL A 66 1.89 -10.27 16.23
N LYS A 67 2.31 -9.01 16.11
CA LYS A 67 2.63 -8.15 17.27
C LYS A 67 1.40 -7.85 18.15
N LYS A 68 0.20 -7.70 17.58
CA LYS A 68 -1.02 -7.51 18.37
C LYS A 68 -1.38 -8.78 19.16
N ILE A 69 -1.18 -9.95 18.57
CA ILE A 69 -1.41 -11.23 19.25
C ILE A 69 -0.41 -11.39 20.41
N THR A 70 0.88 -11.10 20.20
CA THR A 70 1.92 -11.26 21.24
C THR A 70 1.86 -10.21 22.35
N ASN A 71 1.40 -8.99 22.05
CA ASN A 71 1.25 -7.90 23.02
C ASN A 71 -0.15 -7.79 23.64
N SER A 72 -1.06 -8.74 23.35
CA SER A 72 -2.31 -8.84 24.10
C SER A 72 -1.96 -9.01 25.58
N LYS A 73 -2.34 -8.02 26.40
CA LYS A 73 -1.99 -8.00 27.83
C LYS A 73 -2.68 -9.20 28.47
N LYS A 74 -1.94 -10.28 28.68
CA LYS A 74 -2.46 -11.51 29.30
C LYS A 74 -3.15 -11.17 30.62
N ILE A 75 -4.40 -11.60 30.74
CA ILE A 75 -5.17 -11.47 31.95
C ILE A 75 -4.82 -12.65 32.83
N VAL A 76 -4.54 -12.39 34.09
CA VAL A 76 -4.01 -13.40 35.01
C VAL A 76 -4.84 -13.44 36.28
N ALA A 77 -5.08 -14.64 36.77
CA ALA A 77 -5.77 -14.87 38.04
C ALA A 77 -5.02 -15.92 38.87
N SER A 78 -5.32 -16.00 40.16
CA SER A 78 -4.85 -17.11 41.01
C SER A 78 -5.86 -18.25 40.94
N LYS A 79 -5.40 -19.51 40.91
CA LYS A 79 -6.24 -20.71 41.02
C LYS A 79 -7.19 -20.65 42.22
N THR A 80 -6.72 -20.09 43.33
CA THR A 80 -7.49 -19.92 44.58
C THR A 80 -8.16 -18.56 44.70
N GLY A 81 -7.85 -17.62 43.81
CA GLY A 81 -8.38 -16.27 43.84
C GLY A 81 -9.77 -16.18 43.22
N LYS A 82 -10.46 -15.05 43.46
CA LYS A 82 -11.76 -14.75 42.85
C LYS A 82 -11.71 -13.57 41.87
N LYS A 83 -10.53 -12.96 41.70
CA LYS A 83 -10.34 -11.79 40.85
C LYS A 83 -9.33 -12.04 39.74
N ALA A 84 -9.65 -11.58 38.55
CA ALA A 84 -8.76 -11.53 37.40
C ALA A 84 -8.11 -10.14 37.32
N HIS A 85 -6.85 -10.11 36.93
CA HIS A 85 -6.02 -8.91 36.92
C HIS A 85 -5.26 -8.79 35.61
N ASN A 86 -4.87 -7.58 35.22
CA ASN A 86 -3.88 -7.40 34.16
C ASN A 86 -2.51 -7.92 34.66
N SER A 87 -1.69 -8.51 33.79
CA SER A 87 -0.33 -8.99 34.15
C SER A 87 0.56 -7.93 34.80
N GLY A 88 0.35 -6.64 34.47
CA GLY A 88 1.05 -5.50 35.06
C GLY A 88 0.52 -5.02 36.43
N CYS A 89 -0.62 -5.54 36.90
CA CYS A 89 -1.25 -5.11 38.15
C CYS A 89 -0.39 -5.47 39.38
N VAL A 90 -0.36 -4.58 40.38
CA VAL A 90 0.37 -4.79 41.64
C VAL A 90 -0.03 -6.10 42.32
N PHE A 91 -1.32 -6.45 42.30
CA PHE A 91 -1.83 -7.70 42.86
C PHE A 91 -1.46 -8.91 42.00
N ALA A 92 -1.43 -8.76 40.67
CA ALA A 92 -1.02 -9.83 39.76
C ALA A 92 0.44 -10.25 39.95
N LYS A 93 1.33 -9.29 40.24
CA LYS A 93 2.76 -9.55 40.50
C LYS A 93 3.00 -10.39 41.76
N LYS A 94 2.04 -10.42 42.69
CA LYS A 94 2.13 -11.21 43.93
C LYS A 94 1.63 -12.65 43.77
N ILE A 95 1.03 -13.01 42.63
CA ILE A 95 0.55 -14.37 42.37
C ILE A 95 1.74 -15.28 42.06
N LYS A 96 1.89 -16.36 42.84
CA LYS A 96 2.94 -17.37 42.62
C LYS A 96 2.74 -18.05 41.26
N SER A 97 3.83 -18.32 40.55
CA SER A 97 3.82 -18.88 39.19
C SER A 97 3.03 -20.20 39.08
N ASN A 98 3.15 -21.09 40.06
CA ASN A 98 2.45 -22.38 40.12
C ASN A 98 0.92 -22.26 40.33
N MET A 99 0.47 -21.14 40.87
CA MET A 99 -0.94 -20.84 41.14
C MET A 99 -1.53 -19.87 40.13
N LYS A 100 -0.77 -19.47 39.11
CA LYS A 100 -1.19 -18.50 38.11
C LYS A 100 -1.95 -19.19 36.97
N ILE A 101 -3.13 -18.68 36.64
CA ILE A 101 -3.88 -19.00 35.43
C ILE A 101 -3.83 -17.77 34.52
N SER A 102 -3.67 -17.99 33.21
CA SER A 102 -3.67 -16.93 32.21
C SER A 102 -4.86 -17.10 31.27
N PHE A 103 -5.49 -16.00 30.91
CA PHE A 103 -6.61 -15.91 29.97
C PHE A 103 -6.25 -14.93 28.86
N ASP A 104 -6.78 -15.17 27.67
CA ASP A 104 -6.52 -14.33 26.50
C ASP A 104 -7.45 -13.11 26.46
N THR A 105 -8.67 -13.24 27.03
CA THR A 105 -9.68 -12.16 27.02
C THR A 105 -10.36 -11.96 28.37
N LYS A 106 -10.90 -10.75 28.61
CA LYS A 106 -11.66 -10.43 29.85
C LYS A 106 -12.89 -11.34 29.98
N THR A 107 -13.54 -11.58 28.84
CA THR A 107 -14.73 -12.43 28.72
C THR A 107 -14.45 -13.89 29.10
N GLU A 108 -13.26 -14.41 28.80
CA GLU A 108 -12.88 -15.77 29.15
C GLU A 108 -12.65 -15.92 30.66
N ALA A 109 -12.05 -14.91 31.29
CA ALA A 109 -11.87 -14.88 32.74
C ALA A 109 -13.23 -14.80 33.48
N GLU A 110 -14.18 -14.00 32.98
CA GLU A 110 -15.53 -13.91 33.54
C GLU A 110 -16.33 -15.19 33.36
N LYS A 111 -16.29 -15.81 32.16
CA LYS A 111 -16.92 -17.12 31.91
C LYS A 111 -16.35 -18.21 32.81
N SER A 112 -15.08 -18.11 33.19
CA SER A 112 -14.42 -19.00 34.14
C SER A 112 -14.76 -18.69 35.61
N GLY A 113 -15.64 -17.73 35.89
CA GLY A 113 -16.14 -17.41 37.23
C GLY A 113 -15.32 -16.37 38.00
N TYR A 114 -14.33 -15.73 37.37
CA TYR A 114 -13.54 -14.69 38.01
C TYR A 114 -14.17 -13.31 37.87
N LYS A 115 -14.17 -12.53 38.95
CA LYS A 115 -14.56 -11.11 38.91
C LYS A 115 -13.43 -10.27 38.34
N LEU A 116 -13.75 -9.25 37.55
CA LEU A 116 -12.73 -8.31 37.08
C LEU A 116 -12.23 -7.43 38.23
N CYS A 117 -10.91 -7.28 38.34
CA CYS A 117 -10.30 -6.27 39.21
C CYS A 117 -10.47 -4.88 38.56
N GLU A 118 -10.39 -3.81 39.36
CA GLU A 118 -10.38 -2.42 38.90
C GLU A 118 -9.33 -2.14 37.82
N CYS A 119 -8.20 -2.85 37.81
CA CYS A 119 -7.19 -2.75 36.75
C CYS A 119 -7.65 -3.29 35.37
N LEU A 120 -8.84 -3.86 35.30
CA LEU A 120 -9.51 -4.38 34.10
C LEU A 120 -10.91 -3.78 33.89
N LEU A 121 -11.37 -2.87 34.78
CA LEU A 121 -12.56 -2.06 34.54
C LEU A 121 -12.27 -0.97 33.51
#